data_AF-A0A1X1D4G5-F1
#
_entry.id   AF-A0A1X1D4G5-F1
#
_cell.length_a   1.000
_cell.length_b   1.000
_cell.length_c   1.000
_cell.angle_alpha   90.00
_cell.angle_beta   90.00
_cell.angle_gamma   90.00
#
_symmetry.space_group_name_H-M   'P 1'
#
loop_
_entity.id
_entity.type
_entity.pdbx_description
1 polymer ?
#
loop_
_entity_poly.entity_id
_entity_poly.type
_entity_poly.pdbx_seq_one_letter_code
_entity_poly.pdbx_strand_id
1 'polypeptide(L)'
;MTFFFLSHPERHSITEVFTMKSESINLLTASTSEETFTILDLRALSQRAEASEEVNDNARRISLAASSLLNFAEQTGIGNSTEPAETAVTDLLTDLMHLCAHCWPDEGEIFFYSALNTARMHFATESDEPAQWD
;
A
#
# COMPACT_ATOMS: atom_id res chain seq x y z
N MET A 1 46.67 30.08 -55.75
CA MET A 1 47.79 29.83 -54.82
C MET A 1 47.36 28.71 -53.89
N THR A 2 48.03 27.57 -53.95
CA THR A 2 47.86 26.42 -53.04
C THR A 2 48.43 26.77 -51.66
N PHE A 3 47.80 26.35 -50.57
CA PHE A 3 48.35 25.37 -49.60
C PHE A 3 47.47 25.27 -48.34
N PHE A 4 47.20 24.01 -48.01
CA PHE A 4 46.64 23.45 -46.78
C PHE A 4 47.48 23.79 -45.55
N PHE A 5 46.84 23.82 -44.37
CA PHE A 5 47.34 23.07 -43.22
C PHE A 5 46.18 22.45 -42.42
N LEU A 6 46.36 21.17 -42.12
CA LEU A 6 45.49 20.27 -41.38
C LEU A 6 45.47 20.58 -39.88
N SER A 7 44.33 20.35 -39.22
CA SER A 7 44.21 19.40 -38.10
C SER A 7 42.72 19.08 -37.83
N HIS A 8 42.35 17.84 -38.12
CA HIS A 8 41.14 17.11 -37.67
C HIS A 8 41.38 16.55 -36.25
N PRO A 9 40.43 15.84 -35.59
CA PRO A 9 38.96 15.82 -35.66
C PRO A 9 38.35 15.80 -34.22
N GLU A 10 37.10 15.33 -34.12
CA GLU A 10 36.38 14.87 -32.92
C GLU A 10 35.38 15.85 -32.29
N ARG A 11 34.13 15.74 -32.74
CA ARG A 11 33.18 15.03 -31.87
C ARG A 11 32.12 14.30 -32.69
N HIS A 12 32.15 12.98 -32.50
CA HIS A 12 31.22 12.01 -33.03
C HIS A 12 29.78 12.30 -32.60
N SER A 13 28.88 11.96 -33.52
CA SER A 13 27.43 11.84 -33.41
C SER A 13 26.92 11.35 -32.06
N ILE A 14 25.90 12.02 -31.53
CA ILE A 14 25.01 11.46 -30.48
C ILE A 14 23.59 11.31 -31.05
N THR A 15 23.49 10.99 -32.35
CA THR A 15 22.22 10.71 -33.04
C THR A 15 21.92 9.21 -33.15
N GLU A 16 22.76 8.31 -32.60
CA GLU A 16 22.61 6.85 -32.83
C GLU A 16 22.79 5.96 -31.58
N VAL A 17 22.31 6.36 -30.39
CA VAL A 17 22.33 5.44 -29.21
C VAL A 17 20.99 5.34 -28.46
N PHE A 18 19.95 6.11 -28.79
CA PHE A 18 18.66 6.01 -28.09
C PHE A 18 17.51 5.47 -28.96
N THR A 19 17.84 4.78 -30.05
CA THR A 19 16.87 4.01 -30.87
C THR A 19 17.10 2.52 -30.68
N MET A 20 17.11 2.02 -29.44
CA MET A 20 16.96 0.58 -29.13
C MET A 20 16.74 0.29 -27.63
N LYS A 21 15.94 1.13 -26.95
CA LYS A 21 15.43 0.78 -25.61
C LYS A 21 13.97 1.22 -25.42
N SER A 22 13.19 1.16 -26.49
CA SER A 22 11.73 1.31 -26.46
C SER A 22 10.98 -0.02 -26.54
N GLU A 23 11.69 -1.16 -26.47
CA GLU A 23 11.13 -2.53 -26.57
C GLU A 23 11.29 -3.34 -25.28
N SER A 24 11.16 -2.73 -24.11
CA SER A 24 11.03 -3.50 -22.85
C SER A 24 9.96 -2.99 -21.89
N ILE A 25 9.11 -2.07 -22.32
CA ILE A 25 7.85 -1.75 -21.64
C ILE A 25 6.73 -2.59 -22.25
N ASN A 26 6.92 -3.91 -22.20
CA ASN A 26 5.86 -4.86 -22.43
C ASN A 26 6.14 -6.12 -21.62
N LEU A 27 6.10 -5.96 -20.29
CA LEU A 27 5.93 -7.06 -19.37
C LEU A 27 5.09 -6.52 -18.22
N LEU A 28 3.91 -7.11 -18.09
CA LEU A 28 2.82 -6.77 -17.20
C LEU A 28 1.99 -5.56 -17.68
N THR A 29 1.27 -5.79 -18.78
CA THR A 29 -0.19 -5.70 -18.65
C THR A 29 -0.60 -6.57 -17.44
N ALA A 30 -0.41 -6.03 -16.24
CA ALA A 30 -1.13 -6.53 -15.09
C ALA A 30 -2.58 -6.35 -15.49
N SER A 31 -3.28 -7.45 -15.70
CA SER A 31 -4.73 -7.45 -15.57
C SER A 31 -5.01 -6.76 -14.24
N THR A 32 -5.33 -5.48 -14.28
CA THR A 32 -6.16 -4.86 -13.26
C THR A 32 -7.53 -5.50 -13.48
N SER A 33 -7.64 -6.76 -13.05
CA SER A 33 -8.92 -7.23 -12.56
C SER A 33 -9.25 -6.20 -11.47
N GLU A 34 -10.27 -5.38 -11.69
CA GLU A 34 -10.89 -4.56 -10.65
C GLU A 34 -11.60 -5.51 -9.66
N GLU A 35 -10.87 -6.52 -9.18
CA GLU A 35 -11.36 -7.49 -8.22
C GLU A 35 -11.44 -6.75 -6.90
N THR A 36 -12.67 -6.37 -6.58
CA THR A 36 -12.98 -5.66 -5.35
C THR A 36 -12.56 -6.55 -4.18
N PHE A 37 -11.67 -6.06 -3.31
CA PHE A 37 -11.30 -6.78 -2.10
C PHE A 37 -12.51 -6.85 -1.16
N THR A 38 -13.06 -8.04 -0.98
CA THR A 38 -14.32 -8.30 -0.28
C THR A 38 -14.11 -8.71 1.18
N ILE A 39 -15.20 -8.82 1.94
CA ILE A 39 -15.20 -9.42 3.28
C ILE A 39 -14.72 -10.89 3.27
N LEU A 40 -14.90 -11.62 2.16
CA LEU A 40 -14.38 -12.98 2.03
C LEU A 40 -12.84 -13.00 1.91
N ASP A 41 -12.28 -12.05 1.17
CA ASP A 41 -10.83 -11.89 1.04
C ASP A 41 -10.22 -11.48 2.39
N LEU A 42 -10.91 -10.60 3.12
CA LEU A 42 -10.54 -10.21 4.49
C LEU A 42 -10.49 -11.41 5.44
N ARG A 43 -11.45 -12.33 5.34
CA ARG A 43 -11.48 -13.58 6.13
C ARG A 43 -10.34 -14.53 5.75
N ALA A 44 -10.01 -14.65 4.47
CA ALA A 44 -8.86 -15.45 4.06
C ALA A 44 -7.55 -14.86 4.58
N LEU A 45 -7.43 -13.53 4.60
CA LEU A 45 -6.26 -12.82 5.13
C LEU A 45 -6.15 -12.95 6.66
N SER A 46 -7.27 -12.85 7.39
CA SER A 46 -7.28 -12.95 8.86
C SER A 46 -6.76 -14.31 9.36
N GLN A 47 -7.05 -15.38 8.64
CA GLN A 47 -6.62 -16.75 8.98
C GLN A 47 -5.09 -16.94 8.88
N ARG A 48 -4.39 -16.08 8.14
CA ARG A 48 -2.92 -16.15 8.01
C ARG A 48 -2.19 -15.67 9.29
N ALA A 49 -2.88 -14.95 10.18
CA ALA A 49 -2.32 -14.49 11.45
C ALA A 49 -1.93 -15.65 12.37
N GLU A 50 -2.71 -16.75 12.35
CA GLU A 50 -2.50 -17.92 13.21
C GLU A 50 -1.39 -18.85 12.69
N ALA A 51 -1.03 -18.73 11.41
CA ALA A 51 -0.10 -19.64 10.73
C ALA A 51 1.35 -19.12 10.66
N SER A 52 1.61 -17.87 11.04
CA SER A 52 2.93 -17.24 10.92
C SER A 52 3.75 -17.38 12.21
N GLU A 53 4.61 -18.40 12.26
CA GLU A 53 5.66 -18.52 13.27
C GLU A 53 6.90 -17.70 12.81
N GLU A 54 7.14 -16.57 13.49
CA GLU A 54 8.41 -15.83 13.60
C GLU A 54 9.07 -15.09 12.42
N VAL A 55 8.65 -15.19 11.15
CA VAL A 55 9.51 -14.66 10.05
C VAL A 55 9.12 -13.27 9.49
N ASN A 56 7.89 -12.77 9.68
CA ASN A 56 7.50 -11.44 9.16
C ASN A 56 6.50 -10.69 10.06
N ASP A 57 7.04 -9.75 10.82
CA ASP A 57 6.32 -8.88 11.75
C ASP A 57 5.20 -8.06 11.06
N ASN A 58 5.42 -7.58 9.84
CA ASN A 58 4.43 -6.78 9.12
C ASN A 58 3.28 -7.63 8.56
N ALA A 59 3.57 -8.80 7.96
CA ALA A 59 2.52 -9.70 7.47
C ALA A 59 1.62 -10.21 8.61
N ARG A 60 2.21 -10.50 9.77
CA ARG A 60 1.46 -10.83 10.98
C ARG A 60 0.60 -9.65 11.44
N ARG A 61 1.13 -8.43 11.51
CA ARG A 61 0.37 -7.22 11.88
C ARG A 61 -0.80 -6.95 10.91
N ILE A 62 -0.58 -7.12 9.60
CA ILE A 62 -1.64 -6.99 8.58
C ILE A 62 -2.74 -8.03 8.81
N SER A 63 -2.37 -9.28 9.08
CA SER A 63 -3.34 -10.35 9.32
C SER A 63 -4.13 -10.10 10.61
N LEU A 64 -3.49 -9.58 11.68
CA LEU A 64 -4.16 -9.16 12.91
C LEU A 64 -5.12 -7.98 12.70
N ALA A 65 -4.73 -7.00 11.88
CA ALA A 65 -5.61 -5.91 11.49
C ALA A 65 -6.82 -6.43 10.71
N ALA A 66 -6.62 -7.40 9.79
CA ALA A 66 -7.69 -8.06 9.07
C ALA A 66 -8.65 -8.81 10.00
N SER A 67 -8.13 -9.54 11.00
CA SER A 67 -8.95 -10.20 12.03
C SER A 67 -9.79 -9.23 12.84
N SER A 68 -9.20 -8.08 13.22
CA SER A 68 -9.90 -7.06 13.99
C SER A 68 -11.02 -6.41 13.17
N LEU A 69 -10.75 -6.12 11.90
CA LEU A 69 -11.73 -5.57 10.97
C LEU A 69 -12.87 -6.56 10.66
N LEU A 70 -12.55 -7.85 10.49
CA LEU A 70 -13.55 -8.89 10.28
C LEU A 70 -14.44 -9.04 11.51
N ASN A 71 -13.87 -9.02 12.72
CA ASN A 71 -14.64 -9.10 13.94
C ASN A 71 -15.58 -7.89 14.11
N PHE A 72 -15.11 -6.68 13.78
CA PHE A 72 -15.96 -5.50 13.73
C PHE A 72 -17.12 -5.67 12.74
N ALA A 73 -16.81 -6.10 11.51
CA ALA A 73 -17.80 -6.37 10.47
C ALA A 73 -18.86 -7.40 10.90
N GLU A 74 -18.46 -8.46 11.60
CA GLU A 74 -19.38 -9.46 12.16
C GLU A 74 -20.30 -8.86 13.23
N GLN A 75 -19.79 -8.01 14.11
CA GLN A 75 -20.57 -7.36 15.15
C GLN A 75 -21.54 -6.31 14.62
N THR A 76 -21.22 -5.65 13.51
CA THR A 76 -22.09 -4.65 12.86
C THR A 76 -23.03 -5.25 11.82
N GLY A 77 -22.93 -6.55 11.55
CA GLY A 77 -23.85 -7.30 10.69
C GLY A 77 -23.44 -7.37 9.21
N ILE A 78 -22.26 -6.87 8.84
CA ILE A 78 -21.72 -6.92 7.47
C ILE A 78 -20.69 -8.06 7.27
N GLY A 79 -20.37 -8.83 8.30
CA GLY A 79 -19.36 -9.90 8.26
C GLY A 79 -19.65 -11.08 7.31
N ASN A 80 -20.88 -11.21 6.82
CA ASN A 80 -21.27 -12.15 5.77
C ASN A 80 -21.81 -11.45 4.51
N SER A 81 -21.55 -10.15 4.39
CA SER A 81 -21.94 -9.36 3.22
C SER A 81 -21.01 -9.65 2.03
N THR A 82 -21.51 -9.47 0.81
CA THR A 82 -20.70 -9.42 -0.41
C THR A 82 -20.15 -8.02 -0.66
N GLU A 83 -20.32 -7.11 0.30
CA GLU A 83 -19.81 -5.75 0.22
C GLU A 83 -18.28 -5.70 0.15
N PRO A 84 -17.73 -4.61 -0.42
CA PRO A 84 -16.31 -4.31 -0.34
C PRO A 84 -15.85 -4.24 1.13
N ALA A 85 -14.66 -4.74 1.43
CA ALA A 85 -14.08 -4.55 2.76
C ALA A 85 -13.84 -3.06 3.08
N GLU A 86 -13.75 -2.22 2.05
CA GLU A 86 -13.70 -0.75 2.18
C GLU A 86 -14.89 -0.20 2.98
N THR A 87 -16.08 -0.79 2.87
CA THR A 87 -17.24 -0.39 3.70
C THR A 87 -16.92 -0.61 5.18
N ALA A 88 -16.44 -1.79 5.54
CA ALA A 88 -16.06 -2.08 6.93
C ALA A 88 -14.94 -1.17 7.43
N VAL A 89 -13.97 -0.83 6.58
CA VAL A 89 -12.90 0.14 6.93
C VAL A 89 -13.51 1.51 7.23
N THR A 90 -14.37 2.01 6.34
CA THR A 90 -14.99 3.33 6.47
C THR A 90 -15.87 3.44 7.71
N ASP A 91 -16.65 2.40 7.98
CA ASP A 91 -17.50 2.32 9.15
C ASP A 91 -16.67 2.27 10.43
N LEU A 92 -15.62 1.45 10.47
CA LEU A 92 -14.71 1.38 11.63
C LEU A 92 -14.02 2.73 11.88
N LEU A 93 -13.53 3.41 10.84
CA LEU A 93 -12.92 4.73 10.98
C LEU A 93 -13.92 5.76 11.51
N THR A 94 -15.17 5.69 11.05
CA THR A 94 -16.26 6.56 11.54
C THR A 94 -16.54 6.32 13.02
N ASP A 95 -16.62 5.06 13.44
CA ASP A 95 -16.85 4.70 14.84
C ASP A 95 -15.64 5.04 15.73
N LEU A 96 -14.42 4.94 15.21
CA LEU A 96 -13.21 5.42 15.89
C LEU A 96 -13.22 6.95 16.04
N MET A 97 -13.73 7.70 15.06
CA MET A 97 -13.92 9.15 15.19
C MET A 97 -14.93 9.48 16.29
N HIS A 98 -16.06 8.78 16.34
CA HIS A 98 -17.06 8.93 17.41
C HIS A 98 -16.48 8.55 18.78
N LEU A 99 -15.73 7.46 18.86
CA LEU A 99 -15.05 7.03 20.08
C LEU A 99 -14.06 8.09 20.54
N CYS A 100 -13.23 8.63 19.64
CA CYS A 100 -12.29 9.68 19.99
C CYS A 100 -12.99 10.94 20.50
N ALA A 101 -14.05 11.38 19.83
CA ALA A 101 -14.83 12.54 20.25
C ALA A 101 -15.51 12.32 21.61
N HIS A 102 -15.86 11.08 21.95
CA HIS A 102 -16.45 10.72 23.24
C HIS A 102 -15.43 10.64 24.38
N CYS A 103 -14.28 10.00 24.13
CA CYS A 103 -13.26 9.72 25.15
C CYS A 103 -12.28 10.89 25.36
N TRP A 104 -12.03 11.71 24.34
CA TRP A 104 -11.14 12.87 24.38
C TRP A 104 -11.83 14.12 23.77
N PRO A 105 -12.89 14.63 24.41
CA PRO A 105 -13.70 15.73 23.88
C PRO A 105 -13.03 17.12 23.93
N ASP A 106 -12.02 17.31 24.78
CA ASP A 106 -11.27 18.57 24.95
C ASP A 106 -9.94 18.54 24.17
N GLU A 107 -9.19 19.66 24.12
CA GLU A 107 -7.86 19.83 23.47
C GLU A 107 -6.73 18.93 24.04
N GLY A 108 -7.03 17.69 24.43
CA GLY A 108 -6.05 16.68 24.75
C GLY A 108 -5.18 16.33 23.53
N GLU A 109 -3.97 15.85 23.80
CA GLU A 109 -2.96 15.50 22.79
C GLU A 109 -3.44 14.47 21.74
N ILE A 110 -4.54 13.76 22.03
CA ILE A 110 -5.08 12.67 21.24
C ILE A 110 -6.50 13.01 20.76
N PHE A 111 -6.59 13.43 19.50
CA PHE A 111 -7.82 13.43 18.71
C PHE A 111 -7.59 12.56 17.46
N PHE A 112 -8.66 12.05 16.84
CA PHE A 112 -8.57 11.06 15.76
C PHE A 112 -7.55 11.44 14.67
N TYR A 113 -7.51 12.71 14.26
CA TYR A 113 -6.56 13.18 13.25
C TYR A 113 -5.10 13.18 13.71
N SER A 114 -4.81 13.45 14.99
CA SER A 114 -3.46 13.32 15.56
C SER A 114 -2.99 11.86 15.56
N ALA A 115 -3.87 10.94 15.96
CA ALA A 115 -3.60 9.51 15.93
C ALA A 115 -3.40 9.00 14.49
N LEU A 116 -4.25 9.41 13.54
CA LEU A 116 -4.12 9.06 12.13
C LEU A 116 -2.81 9.59 11.53
N ASN A 117 -2.41 10.81 11.86
CA ASN A 117 -1.14 11.37 11.38
C ASN A 117 0.06 10.59 11.91
N THR A 118 0.03 10.19 13.18
CA THR A 118 1.06 9.32 13.78
C THR A 118 1.10 7.95 13.12
N ALA A 119 -0.06 7.33 12.88
CA ALA A 119 -0.15 6.06 12.15
C ALA A 119 0.43 6.15 10.74
N ARG A 120 0.21 7.27 10.02
CA ARG A 120 0.83 7.52 8.71
C ARG A 120 2.36 7.61 8.77
N MET A 121 2.92 8.24 9.81
CA MET A 121 4.38 8.28 10.00
C MET A 121 4.97 6.89 10.25
N HIS A 122 4.30 6.07 11.08
CA HIS A 122 4.69 4.68 11.31
C HIS A 122 4.61 3.85 10.02
N PHE A 123 3.49 3.92 9.30
CA PHE A 123 3.33 3.23 8.02
C PHE A 123 4.44 3.59 7.02
N ALA A 124 4.77 4.87 6.88
CA ALA A 124 5.84 5.30 5.97
C ALA A 124 7.21 4.76 6.38
N THR A 125 7.48 4.68 7.68
CA THR A 125 8.75 4.16 8.22
C THR A 125 8.86 2.65 8.04
N GLU A 126 7.76 1.91 8.22
CA GLU A 126 7.72 0.45 8.11
C GLU A 126 7.60 -0.04 6.65
N SER A 127 7.15 0.79 5.72
CA SER A 127 6.98 0.41 4.30
C SER A 127 8.29 0.28 3.53
N ASP A 128 9.41 0.80 4.06
CA ASP A 128 10.75 0.58 3.49
C ASP A 128 11.24 -0.87 3.74
N GLU A 129 10.53 -1.65 4.57
CA GLU A 129 10.73 -3.08 4.76
C GLU A 129 9.71 -3.87 3.92
N PRO A 130 10.14 -4.57 2.84
CA PRO A 130 9.20 -5.29 2.00
C PRO A 130 8.50 -6.39 2.79
N ALA A 131 7.17 -6.37 2.81
CA ALA A 131 6.40 -7.51 3.28
C ALA A 131 6.68 -8.71 2.36
N GLN A 132 7.51 -9.64 2.83
CA GLN A 132 7.73 -10.91 2.15
C GLN A 132 6.55 -11.83 2.47
N TRP A 133 5.85 -12.24 1.42
CA TRP A 133 4.74 -13.18 1.46
C TRP A 133 5.28 -14.54 1.00
N ASP A 134 5.10 -15.58 1.80
CA ASP A 134 5.35 -16.98 1.39
C ASP A 134 4.16 -17.55 0.59
#